data_AF-A0A5J4ZMK7-F1
#
_entry.id   AF-A0A5J4ZMK7-F1
#
_cell.length_a   1.000
_cell.length_b   1.000
_cell.length_c   1.000
_cell.angle_alpha   90.00
_cell.angle_beta   90.00
_cell.angle_gamma   90.00
#
_symmetry.space_group_name_H-M   'P 1'
#
loop_
_entity.id
_entity.type
_entity.pdbx_description
1 polymer ?
#
loop_
_entity_poly.entity_id
_entity_poly.type
_entity_poly.pdbx_seq_one_letter_code
_entity_poly.pdbx_strand_id
1 'polypeptide(L)'
;MAITFPKFAFTIFTILLFSSLVAGKYHRFSRTLSPEAFRLKKEKLSHLHFYFHDIVSGQNPTAVRVAEAAITNKSFTGFGAVVMIDDPLTVKPQLSSKQVGRAQGIYASAALNELGFLMVLNFAFTEGKYNGSTLSVLGRNTVFSTVREMPIVGGSGLFRFASGYAQAKTHTIDFKTGDAVVENLLAQAREASYAYFCFHDSVSAQNPTPIRVAKASMINM
;
A
#
# COMPACT_ATOMS: atom_id res chain seq x y z
N MET A 1 -72.73 -16.42 23.01
CA MET A 1 -71.63 -16.16 23.97
C MET A 1 -70.55 -15.38 23.25
N ALA A 2 -70.41 -14.08 23.53
CA ALA A 2 -69.34 -13.26 22.97
C ALA A 2 -68.19 -13.22 23.96
N ILE A 3 -67.05 -13.80 23.58
CA ILE A 3 -65.83 -13.82 24.40
C ILE A 3 -65.18 -12.44 24.26
N THR A 4 -65.38 -11.57 25.25
CA THR A 4 -64.70 -10.27 25.33
C THR A 4 -63.26 -10.49 25.73
N PHE A 5 -62.33 -10.38 24.77
CA PHE A 5 -60.90 -10.38 25.06
C PHE A 5 -60.54 -9.13 25.89
N PRO A 6 -59.81 -9.29 27.02
CA PRO A 6 -59.46 -8.16 27.87
C PRO A 6 -58.50 -7.24 27.12
N LYS A 7 -58.90 -5.98 26.89
CA LYS A 7 -58.11 -4.94 26.22
C LYS A 7 -56.68 -4.82 26.78
N PHE A 8 -56.49 -5.17 28.05
CA PHE A 8 -55.21 -5.16 28.74
C PHE A 8 -54.18 -6.16 28.18
N ALA A 9 -54.64 -7.36 27.79
CA ALA A 9 -53.76 -8.39 27.22
C ALA A 9 -53.25 -8.00 25.83
N PHE A 10 -54.08 -7.31 25.04
CA PHE A 10 -53.70 -6.80 23.74
C PHE A 10 -52.61 -5.72 23.84
N THR A 11 -52.74 -4.79 24.80
CA THR A 11 -51.73 -3.75 25.04
C THR A 11 -50.38 -4.34 25.44
N ILE A 12 -50.35 -5.31 26.36
CA ILE A 12 -49.11 -5.99 26.78
C ILE A 12 -48.46 -6.71 25.59
N PHE A 13 -49.27 -7.42 24.78
CA PHE A 13 -48.79 -8.11 23.61
C PHE A 13 -48.19 -7.15 22.56
N THR A 14 -48.82 -5.99 22.35
CA THR A 14 -48.28 -4.96 21.46
C THR A 14 -46.97 -4.33 21.96
N ILE A 15 -46.81 -4.14 23.27
CA ILE A 15 -45.56 -3.63 23.87
C ILE A 15 -44.43 -4.66 23.71
N LEU A 16 -44.72 -5.94 23.95
CA LEU A 16 -43.75 -7.03 23.78
C LEU A 16 -43.29 -7.18 22.31
N LEU A 17 -44.21 -7.08 21.35
CA LEU A 17 -43.89 -7.07 19.91
C LEU A 17 -43.06 -5.85 19.49
N PHE A 18 -43.32 -4.66 20.05
CA PHE A 18 -42.49 -3.49 19.80
C PHE A 18 -41.09 -3.62 20.39
N SER A 19 -40.96 -4.24 21.57
CA SER A 19 -39.65 -4.43 22.22
C SER A 19 -38.75 -5.44 21.49
N SER A 20 -39.32 -6.47 20.83
CA SER A 20 -38.55 -7.41 20.02
C SER A 20 -38.08 -6.80 18.69
N LEU A 21 -38.78 -5.79 18.15
CA LEU A 21 -38.37 -5.01 16.97
C LEU A 21 -37.16 -4.10 17.26
N VAL A 22 -37.00 -3.61 18.49
CA VAL A 22 -35.87 -2.73 18.87
C VAL A 22 -34.61 -3.52 19.24
N ALA A 23 -34.73 -4.83 19.51
CA ALA A 23 -33.61 -5.72 19.81
C ALA A 23 -32.88 -6.25 18.56
N GLY A 24 -33.02 -5.58 17.41
CA GLY A 24 -32.16 -5.82 16.26
C GLY A 24 -30.72 -5.49 16.63
N LYS A 25 -29.88 -6.52 16.82
CA LYS A 25 -28.44 -6.34 16.96
C LYS A 25 -27.92 -5.74 15.66
N TYR A 26 -27.81 -4.41 15.61
CA TYR A 26 -27.07 -3.75 14.55
C TYR A 26 -25.66 -4.32 14.57
N HIS A 27 -25.30 -5.11 13.56
CA HIS A 27 -23.91 -5.45 13.31
C HIS A 27 -23.19 -4.14 13.04
N ARG A 28 -22.44 -3.67 14.05
CA ARG A 28 -21.67 -2.44 13.97
C ARG A 28 -20.56 -2.67 12.94
N PHE A 29 -20.83 -2.33 11.69
CA PHE A 29 -19.93 -2.51 10.56
C PHE A 29 -18.61 -1.74 10.76
N SER A 30 -18.68 -0.58 11.42
CA SER A 30 -17.52 0.26 11.73
C SER A 30 -17.63 0.95 13.08
N ARG A 31 -16.48 1.25 13.69
CA ARG A 31 -16.38 2.12 14.87
C ARG A 31 -15.35 3.20 14.59
N THR A 32 -15.62 4.41 15.04
CA THR A 32 -14.61 5.47 15.09
C THR A 32 -13.54 5.05 16.09
N LEU A 33 -12.28 5.09 15.66
CA LEU A 33 -11.13 4.84 16.51
C LEU A 33 -10.75 6.15 17.19
N SER A 34 -10.60 6.14 18.51
CA SER A 34 -10.12 7.31 19.23
C SER A 34 -8.60 7.44 19.04
N PRO A 35 -8.07 8.65 18.77
CA PRO A 35 -6.62 8.90 18.69
C PRO A 35 -5.84 8.38 19.92
N GLU A 36 -6.46 8.47 21.11
CA GLU A 36 -5.89 8.05 22.39
C GLU A 36 -5.73 6.53 22.48
N ALA A 37 -6.66 5.76 21.87
CA ALA A 37 -6.60 4.30 21.84
C ALA A 37 -5.34 3.76 21.14
N PHE A 38 -4.74 4.55 20.25
CA PHE A 38 -3.52 4.19 19.52
C PHE A 38 -2.25 4.81 20.10
N ARG A 39 -2.36 5.58 21.19
CA ARG A 39 -1.24 6.36 21.76
C ARG A 39 -0.44 7.03 20.65
N LEU A 40 -1.13 7.70 19.73
CA LEU A 40 -0.53 8.36 18.56
C LEU A 40 0.57 9.30 19.05
N LYS A 41 1.83 8.87 18.89
CA LYS A 41 3.01 9.64 19.28
C LYS A 41 3.42 10.54 18.11
N LYS A 42 4.20 11.58 18.42
CA LYS A 42 4.84 12.45 17.41
C LYS A 42 5.41 11.63 16.26
N GLU A 43 5.21 12.14 15.04
CA GLU A 43 5.72 11.55 13.82
C GLU A 43 7.23 11.27 13.94
N LYS A 44 7.63 10.11 13.45
CA LYS A 44 9.04 9.72 13.40
C LYS A 44 9.47 9.63 11.97
N LEU A 45 10.38 10.52 11.59
CA LEU A 45 11.11 10.41 10.33
C LEU A 45 12.14 9.29 10.46
N SER A 46 12.11 8.33 9.55
CA SER A 46 13.11 7.27 9.46
C SER A 46 13.79 7.33 8.10
N HIS A 47 15.11 7.21 8.12
CA HIS A 47 15.94 7.11 6.94
C HIS A 47 16.52 5.70 6.87
N LEU A 48 16.23 4.96 5.80
CA LEU A 48 16.77 3.63 5.57
C LEU A 48 17.62 3.64 4.31
N HIS A 49 18.74 2.92 4.34
CA HIS A 49 19.65 2.79 3.23
C HIS A 49 20.02 1.32 3.05
N PHE A 50 19.90 0.83 1.83
CA PHE A 50 20.20 -0.56 1.46
C PHE A 50 20.34 -0.70 -0.07
N TYR A 51 20.76 -1.87 -0.52
CA TYR A 51 20.92 -2.22 -1.92
C TYR A 51 19.95 -3.33 -2.29
N PHE A 52 19.22 -3.11 -3.38
CA PHE A 52 18.31 -4.05 -4.03
C PHE A 52 19.04 -4.75 -5.17
N HIS A 53 18.89 -6.07 -5.32
CA HIS A 53 19.57 -6.87 -6.34
C HIS A 53 18.55 -7.56 -7.24
N ASP A 54 18.36 -7.05 -8.45
CA ASP A 54 17.54 -7.69 -9.47
C ASP A 54 18.39 -8.75 -10.16
N ILE A 55 18.09 -10.03 -9.92
CA ILE A 55 18.86 -11.16 -10.48
C ILE A 55 17.95 -11.88 -11.48
N VAL A 56 18.14 -11.56 -12.75
CA VAL A 56 17.38 -12.09 -13.89
C VAL A 56 18.04 -13.36 -14.43
N SER A 57 19.37 -13.49 -14.27
CA SER A 57 20.16 -14.56 -14.86
C SER A 57 20.74 -15.56 -13.85
N GLY A 58 21.49 -16.55 -14.35
CA GLY A 58 22.15 -17.57 -13.53
C GLY A 58 21.24 -18.74 -13.13
N GLN A 59 21.72 -19.56 -12.20
CA GLN A 59 21.03 -20.79 -11.78
C GLN A 59 19.87 -20.53 -10.82
N ASN A 60 19.92 -19.44 -10.06
CA ASN A 60 18.94 -19.09 -9.03
C ASN A 60 18.46 -17.65 -9.23
N PRO A 61 17.70 -17.37 -10.31
CA PRO A 61 17.16 -16.04 -10.55
C PRO A 61 16.13 -15.67 -9.48
N THR A 62 16.10 -14.39 -9.12
CA THR A 62 15.14 -13.79 -8.18
C THR A 62 14.09 -12.93 -8.89
N ALA A 63 14.31 -12.65 -10.17
CA ALA A 63 13.42 -11.91 -11.05
C ALA A 63 13.05 -12.76 -12.27
N VAL A 64 11.75 -13.04 -12.43
CA VAL A 64 11.24 -13.95 -13.47
C VAL A 64 10.14 -13.28 -14.26
N ARG A 65 10.25 -13.27 -15.58
CA ARG A 65 9.18 -12.78 -16.47
C ARG A 65 7.99 -13.73 -16.41
N VAL A 66 6.82 -13.21 -16.02
CA VAL A 66 5.58 -13.99 -15.82
C VAL A 66 4.51 -13.67 -16.86
N ALA A 67 4.62 -12.54 -17.55
CA ALA A 67 3.75 -12.21 -18.68
C ALA A 67 4.48 -11.29 -19.68
N GLU A 68 4.02 -11.33 -20.93
CA GLU A 68 4.48 -10.44 -21.99
C GLU A 68 3.37 -10.16 -23.00
N ALA A 69 3.49 -9.04 -23.71
CA ALA A 69 2.63 -8.70 -24.84
C ALA A 69 3.25 -9.21 -26.15
N ALA A 70 2.42 -9.39 -27.19
CA ALA A 70 2.91 -9.81 -28.51
C ALA A 70 3.98 -8.87 -29.10
N ILE A 71 3.99 -7.61 -28.69
CA ILE A 71 4.96 -6.60 -29.14
C ILE A 71 6.22 -6.53 -28.28
N THR A 72 6.27 -7.22 -27.12
CA THR A 72 7.33 -7.07 -26.12
C THR A 72 8.72 -7.32 -26.70
N ASN A 73 8.92 -8.42 -27.41
CA ASN A 73 10.23 -8.77 -28.00
C ASN A 73 10.64 -7.90 -29.19
N LYS A 74 9.71 -7.11 -29.76
CA LYS A 74 9.99 -6.14 -30.83
C LYS A 74 10.12 -4.71 -30.31
N SER A 75 9.69 -4.47 -29.07
CA SER A 75 9.76 -3.17 -28.43
C SER A 75 11.17 -2.94 -27.90
N PHE A 76 11.77 -1.80 -28.26
CA PHE A 76 13.07 -1.39 -27.71
C PHE A 76 13.05 -1.22 -26.18
N THR A 77 11.88 -0.93 -25.60
CA THR A 77 11.71 -0.79 -24.15
C THR A 77 11.25 -2.08 -23.47
N GLY A 78 10.98 -3.14 -24.23
CA GLY A 78 10.35 -4.36 -23.71
C GLY A 78 8.90 -4.14 -23.24
N PHE A 79 8.21 -3.11 -23.76
CA PHE A 79 6.86 -2.74 -23.34
C PHE A 79 5.92 -3.94 -23.23
N GLY A 80 5.17 -4.01 -22.13
CA GLY A 80 4.23 -5.10 -21.84
C GLY A 80 4.85 -6.31 -21.12
N ALA A 81 6.18 -6.36 -20.92
CA ALA A 81 6.79 -7.35 -20.04
C ALA A 81 6.37 -7.12 -18.59
N VAL A 82 6.01 -8.19 -17.87
CA VAL A 82 5.74 -8.20 -16.43
C VAL A 82 6.69 -9.20 -15.76
N VAL A 83 7.38 -8.74 -14.73
CA VAL A 83 8.39 -9.51 -14.00
C VAL A 83 7.96 -9.62 -12.54
N MET A 84 7.90 -10.85 -12.04
CA MET A 84 7.71 -11.16 -10.63
C MET A 84 9.08 -11.19 -9.95
N ILE A 85 9.20 -10.48 -8.84
CA ILE A 85 10.44 -10.38 -8.07
C ILE A 85 10.22 -10.86 -6.64
N ASP A 86 11.21 -11.58 -6.16
CA ASP A 86 11.52 -11.72 -4.76
C ASP A 86 13.02 -11.52 -4.67
N ASP A 87 13.51 -10.29 -4.47
CA ASP A 87 14.92 -9.86 -4.60
C ASP A 87 15.56 -9.54 -3.24
N PRO A 88 16.85 -9.86 -3.01
CA PRO A 88 17.46 -9.63 -1.71
C PRO A 88 17.75 -8.15 -1.49
N LEU A 89 17.65 -7.70 -0.24
CA LEU A 89 18.10 -6.38 0.20
C LEU A 89 19.34 -6.53 1.08
N THR A 90 20.41 -5.81 0.80
CA THR A 90 21.66 -5.90 1.58
C THR A 90 22.18 -4.55 2.05
N VAL A 91 23.06 -4.54 3.06
CA VAL A 91 23.66 -3.32 3.61
C VAL A 91 24.74 -2.68 2.71
N LYS A 92 25.31 -3.45 1.78
CA LYS A 92 26.36 -3.00 0.84
C LYS A 92 26.04 -3.50 -0.58
N PRO A 93 26.66 -2.95 -1.64
CA PRO A 93 26.37 -3.35 -3.02
C PRO A 93 26.73 -4.81 -3.33
N GLN A 94 27.56 -5.48 -2.52
CA GLN A 94 27.91 -6.88 -2.72
C GLN A 94 26.78 -7.78 -2.23
N LEU A 95 26.35 -8.72 -3.08
CA LEU A 95 25.33 -9.72 -2.72
C LEU A 95 25.71 -10.57 -1.49
N SER A 96 27.02 -10.79 -1.28
CA SER A 96 27.55 -11.50 -0.12
C SER A 96 27.51 -10.71 1.19
N SER A 97 27.14 -9.42 1.15
CA SER A 97 27.01 -8.61 2.36
C SER A 97 25.74 -8.96 3.14
N LYS A 98 25.65 -8.47 4.38
CA LYS A 98 24.52 -8.79 5.26
C LYS A 98 23.19 -8.44 4.59
N GLN A 99 22.34 -9.46 4.40
CA GLN A 99 20.96 -9.29 3.96
C GLN A 99 20.13 -8.71 5.11
N VAL A 100 19.25 -7.75 4.79
CA VAL A 100 18.38 -7.02 5.74
C VAL A 100 16.89 -7.18 5.46
N GLY A 101 16.55 -7.78 4.33
CA GLY A 101 15.18 -8.00 3.91
C GLY A 101 15.10 -8.49 2.48
N ARG A 102 13.90 -8.36 1.91
CA ARG A 102 13.60 -8.68 0.50
C ARG A 102 12.68 -7.63 -0.12
N ALA A 103 12.82 -7.39 -1.42
CA ALA A 103 11.84 -6.67 -2.22
C ALA A 103 10.96 -7.68 -2.96
N GLN A 104 9.66 -7.65 -2.70
CA GLN A 104 8.71 -8.65 -3.18
C GLN A 104 7.56 -7.97 -3.89
N GLY A 105 7.27 -8.40 -5.13
CA GLY A 105 6.20 -7.81 -5.92
C GLY A 105 6.46 -7.95 -7.41
N ILE A 106 5.97 -7.00 -8.19
CA ILE A 106 6.16 -6.97 -9.64
C ILE A 106 6.79 -5.66 -10.09
N TYR A 107 7.47 -5.73 -11.23
CA TYR A 107 7.63 -4.56 -12.09
C TYR A 107 7.19 -4.88 -13.51
N ALA A 108 6.73 -3.86 -14.24
CA ALA A 108 6.29 -4.02 -15.62
C ALA A 108 6.87 -2.92 -16.51
N SER A 109 7.32 -3.28 -17.71
CA SER A 109 7.72 -2.29 -18.72
C SER A 109 6.49 -1.56 -19.24
N ALA A 110 6.33 -0.32 -18.79
CA ALA A 110 5.10 0.46 -18.93
C ALA A 110 5.29 1.74 -19.76
N ALA A 111 6.50 1.98 -20.28
CA ALA A 111 6.81 3.13 -21.13
C ALA A 111 7.18 2.69 -22.55
N LEU A 112 6.59 3.36 -23.56
CA LEU A 112 6.84 3.07 -24.97
C LEU A 112 8.14 3.70 -25.50
N ASN A 113 8.54 4.85 -24.94
CA ASN A 113 9.60 5.70 -25.51
C ASN A 113 10.90 5.68 -24.71
N GLU A 114 10.89 5.12 -23.50
CA GLU A 114 12.06 4.99 -22.63
C GLU A 114 11.93 3.74 -21.76
N LEU A 115 13.06 3.27 -21.19
CA LEU A 115 13.05 2.14 -20.27
C LEU A 115 12.47 2.56 -18.91
N GLY A 116 11.15 2.55 -18.83
CA GLY A 116 10.37 2.97 -17.66
C GLY A 116 9.52 1.83 -17.13
N PHE A 117 9.75 1.47 -15.87
CA PHE A 117 8.99 0.45 -15.18
C PHE A 117 7.88 1.05 -14.31
N LEU A 118 6.74 0.37 -14.22
CA LEU A 118 5.82 0.49 -13.10
C LEU A 118 6.29 -0.48 -12.01
N MET A 119 6.63 0.03 -10.83
CA MET A 119 7.00 -0.77 -9.67
C MET A 119 5.77 -0.94 -8.77
N VAL A 120 5.45 -2.17 -8.39
CA VAL A 120 4.44 -2.50 -7.38
C VAL A 120 5.04 -3.55 -6.46
N LEU A 121 5.65 -3.11 -5.36
CA LEU A 121 6.41 -4.00 -4.48
C LEU A 121 6.35 -3.59 -3.02
N ASN A 122 6.71 -4.54 -2.16
CA ASN A 122 6.96 -4.32 -0.75
C ASN A 122 8.44 -4.55 -0.44
N PHE A 123 9.04 -3.65 0.33
CA PHE A 123 10.27 -3.94 1.05
C PHE A 123 9.92 -4.61 2.38
N ALA A 124 10.16 -5.92 2.47
CA ALA A 124 9.94 -6.74 3.65
C ALA A 124 11.24 -6.88 4.45
N PHE A 125 11.31 -6.23 5.62
CA PHE A 125 12.52 -6.25 6.44
C PHE A 125 12.53 -7.45 7.39
N THR A 126 13.68 -8.10 7.51
CA THR A 126 13.85 -9.31 8.33
C THR A 126 14.87 -9.14 9.44
N GLU A 127 15.47 -7.95 9.56
CA GLU A 127 16.60 -7.68 10.45
C GLU A 127 16.36 -6.53 11.42
N GLY A 128 17.01 -6.62 12.59
CA GLY A 128 17.06 -5.57 13.59
C GLY A 128 15.70 -5.11 14.08
N LYS A 129 15.57 -3.81 14.37
CA LYS A 129 14.30 -3.25 14.87
C LYS A 129 13.14 -3.36 13.88
N TYR A 130 13.41 -3.48 12.58
CA TYR A 130 12.38 -3.47 11.54
C TYR A 130 11.89 -4.85 11.15
N ASN A 131 12.43 -5.92 11.75
CA ASN A 131 12.04 -7.30 11.45
C ASN A 131 10.50 -7.48 11.49
N GLY A 132 9.94 -8.05 10.43
CA GLY A 132 8.51 -8.29 10.26
C GLY A 132 7.71 -7.06 9.82
N SER A 133 8.35 -5.91 9.61
CA SER A 133 7.71 -4.69 9.10
C SER A 133 7.91 -4.57 7.59
N THR A 134 6.99 -3.88 6.92
CA THR A 134 7.06 -3.68 5.46
C THR A 134 6.81 -2.24 5.07
N LEU A 135 7.40 -1.80 3.96
CA LEU A 135 7.07 -0.56 3.27
C LEU A 135 6.60 -0.87 1.85
N SER A 136 5.49 -0.26 1.42
CA SER A 136 4.88 -0.49 0.11
C SER A 136 5.22 0.64 -0.85
N VAL A 137 5.63 0.28 -2.07
CA VAL A 137 5.98 1.20 -3.15
C VAL A 137 5.04 0.95 -4.34
N LEU A 138 4.48 2.03 -4.86
CA LEU A 138 3.77 2.04 -6.13
C LEU A 138 4.24 3.27 -6.90
N GLY A 139 5.09 3.08 -7.92
CA GLY A 139 5.74 4.22 -8.55
C GLY A 139 6.33 3.93 -9.92
N ARG A 140 6.61 5.01 -10.64
CA ARG A 140 7.30 4.97 -11.93
C ARG A 140 8.81 4.98 -11.72
N ASN A 141 9.52 4.13 -12.45
CA ASN A 141 10.96 3.91 -12.32
C ASN A 141 11.64 4.01 -13.70
N THR A 142 12.14 5.19 -14.04
CA THR A 142 12.87 5.47 -15.30
C THR A 142 14.35 5.14 -15.13
N VAL A 143 14.77 3.95 -15.56
CA VAL A 143 16.06 3.31 -15.18
C VAL A 143 17.28 4.21 -15.38
N PHE A 144 17.28 5.04 -16.43
CA PHE A 144 18.40 5.91 -16.80
C PHE A 144 18.38 7.30 -16.14
N SER A 145 17.36 7.64 -15.36
CA SER A 145 17.38 8.86 -14.55
C SER A 145 18.38 8.73 -13.40
N THR A 146 19.13 9.80 -13.14
CA THR A 146 20.18 9.85 -12.10
C THR A 146 19.65 9.56 -10.70
N VAL A 147 18.45 10.07 -10.38
CA VAL A 147 17.71 9.77 -9.16
C VAL A 147 16.27 9.51 -9.53
N ARG A 148 15.70 8.43 -8.99
CA ARG A 148 14.33 8.00 -9.27
C ARG A 148 13.55 8.04 -7.97
N GLU A 149 12.59 8.94 -7.89
CA GLU A 149 11.73 9.05 -6.72
C GLU A 149 10.45 8.25 -6.93
N MET A 150 10.13 7.39 -5.97
CA MET A 150 8.90 6.60 -5.95
C MET A 150 8.20 6.78 -4.61
N PRO A 151 6.86 6.96 -4.58
CA PRO A 151 6.17 7.19 -3.32
C PRO A 151 6.09 5.91 -2.49
N ILE A 152 6.20 6.10 -1.17
CA ILE A 152 5.82 5.12 -0.17
C ILE A 152 4.33 5.32 0.10
N VAL A 153 3.54 4.36 -0.36
CA VAL A 153 2.07 4.43 -0.31
C VAL A 153 1.48 3.77 0.94
N GLY A 154 2.32 3.17 1.77
CA GLY A 154 1.91 2.55 3.02
C GLY A 154 3.01 1.70 3.66
N GLY A 155 2.63 1.04 4.76
CA GLY A 155 3.49 0.09 5.43
C GLY A 155 2.77 -0.72 6.51
N SER A 156 3.43 -1.77 6.99
CA SER A 156 2.93 -2.65 8.04
C SER A 156 3.92 -2.73 9.22
N GLY A 157 3.50 -3.34 10.33
CA GLY A 157 4.32 -3.45 11.53
C GLY A 157 4.69 -2.07 12.09
N LEU A 158 5.99 -1.81 12.25
CA LEU A 158 6.50 -0.52 12.72
C LEU A 158 6.24 0.64 11.74
N PHE A 159 6.01 0.33 10.46
CA PHE A 159 5.72 1.30 9.42
C PHE A 159 4.21 1.46 9.16
N ARG A 160 3.36 1.06 10.12
CA ARG A 160 1.93 1.31 10.03
C ARG A 160 1.68 2.82 9.88
N PHE A 161 0.90 3.18 8.87
CA PHE A 161 0.61 4.57 8.47
C PHE A 161 1.82 5.33 7.91
N ALA A 162 2.83 4.62 7.39
CA ALA A 162 3.95 5.26 6.71
C ALA A 162 3.50 5.97 5.43
N SER A 163 3.98 7.20 5.25
CA SER A 163 3.97 7.94 3.99
C SER A 163 5.39 8.49 3.75
N GLY A 164 5.75 8.75 2.50
CA GLY A 164 7.08 9.26 2.18
C GLY A 164 7.52 8.89 0.78
N TYR A 165 8.83 8.75 0.59
CA TYR A 165 9.41 8.47 -0.72
C TYR A 165 10.65 7.58 -0.64
N ALA A 166 10.90 6.89 -1.73
CA ALA A 166 12.10 6.12 -2.03
C ALA A 166 12.88 6.84 -3.13
N GLN A 167 14.17 7.09 -2.91
CA GLN A 167 15.10 7.49 -3.95
C GLN A 167 15.95 6.28 -4.33
N ALA A 168 15.85 5.88 -5.59
CA ALA A 168 16.62 4.80 -6.17
C ALA A 168 17.69 5.35 -7.12
N LYS A 169 18.89 4.77 -7.06
CA LYS A 169 20.02 5.03 -7.97
C LYS A 169 20.57 3.71 -8.46
N THR A 170 20.78 3.59 -9.77
CA THR A 170 21.40 2.38 -10.33
C THR A 170 22.88 2.39 -9.98
N HIS A 171 23.33 1.42 -9.19
CA HIS A 171 24.74 1.24 -8.86
C HIS A 171 25.46 0.48 -9.99
N THR A 172 24.89 -0.64 -10.43
CA THR A 172 25.36 -1.42 -11.58
C THR A 172 24.20 -1.99 -12.36
N ILE A 173 24.37 -2.15 -13.67
CA ILE A 173 23.46 -2.87 -14.57
C ILE A 173 24.27 -3.62 -15.61
N ASP A 174 24.00 -4.91 -15.78
CA ASP A 174 24.52 -5.70 -16.89
C ASP A 174 23.46 -5.73 -18.00
N PHE A 175 23.72 -5.01 -19.09
CA PHE A 175 22.78 -4.93 -20.22
C PHE A 175 22.64 -6.23 -21.01
N LYS A 176 23.54 -7.20 -20.84
CA LYS A 176 23.42 -8.51 -21.50
C LYS A 176 22.46 -9.42 -20.76
N THR A 177 22.52 -9.42 -19.43
CA THR A 177 21.72 -10.32 -18.58
C THR A 177 20.45 -9.68 -18.05
N GLY A 178 20.46 -8.36 -17.86
CA GLY A 178 19.42 -7.61 -17.15
C GLY A 178 19.68 -7.50 -15.64
N ASP A 179 20.74 -8.12 -15.12
CA ASP A 179 21.03 -8.08 -13.69
C ASP A 179 21.40 -6.66 -13.24
N ALA A 180 20.88 -6.23 -12.09
CA ALA A 180 21.10 -4.88 -11.60
C ALA A 180 21.27 -4.83 -10.08
N VAL A 181 22.12 -3.92 -9.63
CA VAL A 181 22.19 -3.50 -8.22
C VAL A 181 21.70 -2.06 -8.13
N VAL A 182 20.71 -1.82 -7.29
CA VAL A 182 20.08 -0.51 -7.11
C VAL A 182 20.25 -0.07 -5.66
N GLU A 183 20.95 1.04 -5.46
CA GLU A 183 21.02 1.71 -4.19
C GLU A 183 19.67 2.38 -3.89
N ASN A 184 19.12 2.12 -2.72
CA ASN A 184 17.85 2.68 -2.28
C ASN A 184 18.01 3.46 -0.99
N LEU A 185 17.41 4.64 -0.99
CA LEU A 185 17.30 5.54 0.14
C LEU A 185 15.82 5.80 0.42
N LEU A 186 15.31 5.30 1.55
CA LEU A 186 13.93 5.51 1.95
C LEU A 186 13.85 6.59 3.01
N ALA A 187 13.12 7.66 2.71
CA ALA A 187 12.70 8.64 3.67
C ALA A 187 11.19 8.45 3.90
N GLN A 188 10.83 7.97 5.09
CA GLN A 188 9.43 7.79 5.45
C GLN A 188 9.10 8.57 6.72
N ALA A 189 8.04 9.36 6.65
CA ALA A 189 7.36 9.93 7.79
C ALA A 189 6.30 8.93 8.26
N ARG A 190 6.38 8.56 9.53
CA ARG A 190 5.24 7.88 10.16
C ARG A 190 4.21 8.95 10.51
N GLU A 191 3.15 9.09 9.70
CA GLU A 191 2.01 9.87 10.14
C GLU A 191 1.35 9.14 11.31
N ALA A 192 1.16 9.86 12.41
CA ALA A 192 0.26 9.41 13.46
C ALA A 192 -1.17 9.81 13.06
N SER A 193 -1.66 9.19 11.98
CA SER A 193 -3.02 9.24 11.42
C SER A 193 -3.81 10.54 11.64
N TYR A 194 -3.90 11.40 10.62
CA TYR A 194 -5.19 12.05 10.38
C TYR A 194 -6.13 11.03 9.75
N ALA A 195 -7.23 10.72 10.44
CA ALA A 195 -8.27 9.88 9.90
C ALA A 195 -8.98 10.63 8.76
N TYR A 196 -8.72 10.26 7.51
CA TYR A 196 -9.63 10.59 6.43
C TYR A 196 -10.75 9.54 6.40
N PHE A 197 -11.93 9.99 6.82
CA PHE A 197 -13.19 9.26 6.75
C PHE A 197 -13.52 8.93 5.28
N CYS A 198 -13.85 7.67 4.98
CA CYS A 198 -14.64 7.37 3.79
C CYS A 198 -16.10 7.71 4.08
N PHE A 199 -16.64 8.71 3.38
CA PHE A 199 -18.08 8.83 3.19
C PHE A 199 -18.49 7.83 2.11
N HIS A 200 -19.44 6.96 2.42
CA HIS A 200 -20.29 6.36 1.40
C HIS A 200 -21.73 6.69 1.77
N ASP A 201 -22.35 7.52 0.94
CA ASP A 201 -23.80 7.67 0.90
C ASP A 201 -24.39 6.32 0.51
N SER A 202 -25.19 5.75 1.41
CA SER A 202 -26.23 4.82 1.01
C SER A 202 -27.23 5.60 0.16
N VAL A 203 -27.13 5.49 -1.16
CA VAL A 203 -28.14 6.04 -2.07
C VAL A 203 -29.48 5.37 -1.79
N SER A 204 -30.32 6.08 -1.04
CA SER A 204 -31.76 5.93 -1.01
C SER A 204 -32.36 7.25 -0.55
N ALA A 205 -32.56 8.18 -1.47
CA ALA A 205 -33.72 9.09 -1.44
C ALA A 205 -33.77 9.95 -2.69
N GLN A 206 -34.98 10.13 -3.18
CA GLN A 206 -35.39 11.13 -4.15
C GLN A 206 -34.89 12.54 -3.72
N ASN A 207 -34.43 13.32 -4.71
CA ASN A 207 -33.97 14.73 -4.69
C ASN A 207 -32.54 15.05 -4.22
N PRO A 208 -31.63 15.43 -5.14
CA PRO A 208 -30.32 15.96 -4.81
C PRO A 208 -30.35 17.49 -4.62
N THR A 209 -29.76 17.99 -3.55
CA THR A 209 -29.28 19.38 -3.42
C THR A 209 -27.76 19.45 -3.63
N PRO A 210 -27.21 20.54 -4.18
CA PRO A 210 -25.81 20.58 -4.60
C PRO A 210 -24.83 20.75 -3.42
N ILE A 211 -23.79 19.91 -3.42
CA ILE A 211 -22.70 19.92 -2.44
C ILE A 211 -21.79 21.14 -2.69
N ARG A 212 -21.56 21.96 -1.65
CA ARG A 212 -20.45 22.91 -1.64
C ARG A 212 -19.18 22.18 -1.18
N VAL A 213 -18.25 21.98 -2.10
CA VAL A 213 -16.88 21.57 -1.78
C VAL A 213 -16.12 22.79 -1.26
N ALA A 214 -15.74 22.79 0.01
CA ALA A 214 -14.77 23.75 0.55
C ALA A 214 -13.36 23.16 0.42
N LYS A 215 -12.49 23.89 -0.28
CA LYS A 215 -11.11 23.54 -0.62
C LYS A 215 -10.15 24.11 0.43
N ALA A 216 -9.18 23.29 0.85
CA ALA A 216 -7.78 23.57 1.22
C ALA A 216 -7.35 24.81 2.06
N SER A 217 -6.47 24.55 3.03
CA SER A 217 -5.37 25.44 3.46
C SER A 217 -4.23 24.50 3.90
N MET A 218 -3.23 24.26 3.04
CA MET A 218 -1.92 24.95 2.95
C MET A 218 -1.12 25.01 4.26
N ILE A 219 -0.12 24.13 4.34
CA ILE A 219 1.32 24.39 4.55
C ILE A 219 1.65 25.64 5.35
N ASN A 220 2.46 25.47 6.41
CA ASN A 220 3.46 26.48 6.76
C ASN A 220 4.78 25.80 7.14
N MET A 221 5.77 26.10 6.27
CA MET A 221 7.24 26.09 6.35
C MET A 221 7.97 25.12 7.30
#